data_AF-A0A535A369-F1
#
_entry.id   AF-A0A535A369-F1
#
_cell.length_a   1.000
_cell.length_b   1.000
_cell.length_c   1.000
_cell.angle_alpha   90.00
_cell.angle_beta   90.00
_cell.angle_gamma   90.00
#
_symmetry.space_group_name_H-M   'P 1'
#
loop_
_entity.id
_entity.type
_entity.pdbx_description
1 polymer ?
#
loop_
_entity_poly.entity_id
_entity_poly.type
_entity_poly.pdbx_seq_one_letter_code
_entity_poly.pdbx_strand_id
1 'polypeptide(L)'
;MRFRRVKRRARPWWLGCALSIVAGAAVAHAETVIPWDEAEKHVGEDVVVEGRVLGVRCSQLSCLLAFDPTLNRFTAVVQAANFKDLPPEKLEQLYSGKQVRVRGKVTQSERKPEIVVRSPADITLTAGERHRDRQERDARREQAEAEALERLATVLDRLADVTDRMAAAQDRMEAVLTQLEQREAAAAAAVQASQAPPAPASYGEPQPRPAYEALRTVKRGMSATDVQRLVGDPTSVESSGGGWTTWYYGYGRSITFDTRGRATALVGFPPP
;
A
#
# COMPACT_ATOMS: atom_id res chain seq x y z
N MET A 1 -21.93 -69.33 79.96
CA MET A 1 -21.75 -70.80 79.86
C MET A 1 -21.65 -71.21 78.40
N ARG A 2 -20.80 -72.19 78.16
CA ARG A 2 -20.45 -72.84 76.90
C ARG A 2 -21.68 -73.30 76.10
N PHE A 3 -21.66 -73.22 74.77
CA PHE A 3 -21.32 -74.35 73.88
C PHE A 3 -21.87 -74.19 72.46
N ARG A 4 -20.93 -74.28 71.50
CA ARG A 4 -20.96 -75.10 70.28
C ARG A 4 -22.29 -75.22 69.52
N ARG A 5 -22.24 -74.86 68.22
CA ARG A 5 -22.37 -75.88 67.18
C ARG A 5 -21.43 -75.60 66.01
N VAL A 6 -20.95 -76.71 65.47
CA VAL A 6 -19.81 -76.90 64.61
C VAL A 6 -20.30 -77.70 63.40
N LYS A 7 -19.70 -77.42 62.23
CA LYS A 7 -19.65 -78.23 60.99
C LYS A 7 -20.95 -78.39 60.21
N ARG A 8 -20.88 -78.08 58.91
CA ARG A 8 -20.50 -79.07 57.89
C ARG A 8 -19.95 -78.40 56.63
N ARG A 9 -18.93 -79.06 56.08
CA ARG A 9 -18.15 -78.72 54.90
C ARG A 9 -18.90 -79.14 53.63
N ALA A 10 -18.71 -78.39 52.55
CA ALA A 10 -18.62 -78.93 51.20
C ALA A 10 -17.68 -78.04 50.36
N ARG A 11 -16.52 -78.59 49.99
CA ARG A 11 -15.63 -78.24 48.86
C ARG A 11 -15.40 -79.59 48.17
N PRO A 12 -15.28 -79.71 46.83
CA PRO A 12 -14.11 -79.16 46.13
C PRO A 12 -14.25 -78.82 44.62
N TRP A 13 -13.19 -78.18 44.11
CA TRP A 13 -12.75 -78.01 42.71
C TRP A 13 -13.72 -77.28 41.76
N TRP A 14 -13.36 -76.19 41.10
CA TRP A 14 -12.35 -76.08 40.03
C TRP A 14 -11.63 -74.71 40.02
N LEU A 15 -10.45 -74.70 39.37
CA LEU A 15 -9.48 -73.63 39.02
C LEU A 15 -9.93 -72.16 39.19
N GLY A 16 -9.16 -71.19 39.72
CA GLY A 16 -7.71 -71.02 39.71
C GLY A 16 -7.30 -69.94 38.70
N CYS A 17 -7.31 -68.66 39.09
CA CYS A 17 -6.51 -67.57 38.50
C CYS A 17 -6.68 -66.27 39.33
N ALA A 18 -5.69 -65.98 40.17
CA ALA A 18 -5.53 -64.69 40.83
C ALA A 18 -4.81 -63.75 39.84
N LEU A 19 -5.49 -62.68 39.42
CA LEU A 19 -4.88 -61.62 38.61
C LEU A 19 -4.46 -60.49 39.56
N SER A 20 -3.25 -60.60 40.10
CA SER A 20 -2.58 -59.47 40.75
C SER A 20 -2.09 -58.53 39.66
N ILE A 21 -2.77 -57.41 39.46
CA ILE A 21 -2.32 -56.32 38.59
C ILE A 21 -1.20 -55.59 39.34
N VAL A 22 0.04 -55.97 39.06
CA VAL A 22 1.20 -55.11 39.34
C VAL A 22 1.24 -54.08 38.22
N ALA A 23 0.71 -52.89 38.47
CA ALA A 23 0.88 -51.74 37.60
C ALA A 23 2.33 -51.26 37.69
N GLY A 24 3.21 -51.85 36.88
CA GLY A 24 4.53 -51.31 36.61
C GLY A 24 4.36 -50.02 35.80
N ALA A 25 4.41 -48.87 36.47
CA ALA A 25 4.65 -47.60 35.81
C ALA A 25 6.05 -47.67 35.20
N ALA A 26 6.13 -47.92 33.89
CA ALA A 26 7.34 -47.66 33.13
C ALA A 26 7.60 -46.16 33.25
N VAL A 27 8.58 -45.78 34.07
CA VAL A 27 9.14 -44.44 34.05
C VAL A 27 9.75 -44.28 32.66
N ALA A 28 9.03 -43.59 31.78
CA ALA A 28 9.62 -43.04 30.58
C ALA A 28 10.66 -42.02 31.06
N HIS A 29 11.92 -42.44 31.14
CA HIS A 29 13.02 -41.51 31.30
C HIS A 29 12.93 -40.53 30.14
N ALA A 30 12.62 -39.26 30.44
CA ALA A 30 12.76 -38.19 29.48
C ALA A 30 14.23 -38.15 29.08
N GLU A 31 14.53 -38.72 27.92
CA GLU A 31 15.88 -38.79 27.40
C GLU A 31 16.27 -37.37 26.96
N THR A 32 17.26 -36.77 27.62
CA THR A 32 17.68 -35.40 27.34
C THR A 32 18.30 -35.34 25.94
N VAL A 33 17.58 -34.74 24.99
CA VAL A 33 18.07 -34.50 23.63
C VAL A 33 18.72 -33.12 23.56
N ILE A 34 19.99 -33.08 23.20
CA ILE A 34 20.78 -31.86 23.04
C ILE A 34 21.29 -31.75 21.60
N PRO A 35 21.48 -30.53 21.06
CA PRO A 35 22.13 -30.37 19.76
C PRO A 35 23.64 -30.67 19.85
N TRP A 36 24.23 -31.14 18.75
CA TRP A 36 25.65 -31.56 18.70
C TRP A 36 26.66 -30.49 19.09
N ASP A 37 26.33 -29.21 18.86
CA ASP A 37 27.19 -28.08 19.17
C ASP A 37 27.20 -27.71 20.66
N GLU A 38 26.32 -28.32 21.46
CA GLU A 38 26.28 -28.19 22.92
C GLU A 38 26.89 -29.37 23.67
N ALA A 39 27.30 -30.45 22.98
CA ALA A 39 27.81 -31.67 23.60
C ALA A 39 28.95 -31.43 24.61
N GLU A 40 29.82 -30.44 24.37
CA GLU A 40 30.92 -30.08 25.28
C GLU A 40 30.44 -29.69 26.68
N LYS A 41 29.26 -29.07 26.80
CA LYS A 41 28.68 -28.68 28.10
C LYS A 41 28.17 -29.88 28.92
N HIS A 42 28.01 -31.04 28.27
CA HIS A 42 27.43 -32.25 28.84
C HIS A 42 28.44 -33.39 29.00
N VAL A 43 29.74 -33.07 29.00
CA VAL A 43 30.80 -34.05 29.22
C VAL A 43 30.60 -34.75 30.57
N GLY A 44 30.53 -36.08 30.53
CA GLY A 44 30.28 -36.93 31.69
C GLY A 44 28.83 -37.38 31.85
N GLU A 45 27.89 -36.83 31.09
CA GLU A 45 26.47 -37.15 31.15
C GLU A 45 26.06 -38.15 30.06
N ASP A 46 25.06 -38.99 30.36
CA ASP A 46 24.36 -39.82 29.38
C ASP A 46 23.21 -39.03 28.76
N VAL A 47 23.35 -38.66 27.49
CA VAL A 47 22.41 -37.81 26.74
C VAL A 47 22.22 -38.34 25.32
N VAL A 48 21.23 -37.78 24.62
CA VAL A 48 21.07 -37.99 23.18
C VAL A 48 21.52 -36.74 22.45
N VAL A 49 22.53 -36.89 21.62
CA VAL A 49 23.06 -35.81 20.79
C VAL A 49 22.40 -35.85 19.41
N GLU A 50 21.71 -34.79 19.03
CA GLU A 50 21.07 -34.63 17.72
C GLU A 50 21.91 -33.75 16.78
N GLY A 51 22.08 -34.19 15.54
CA GLY A 51 22.78 -33.39 14.53
C GLY A 51 22.84 -34.06 13.16
N ARG A 52 23.29 -33.30 12.16
CA ARG A 52 23.57 -33.82 10.82
C ARG A 52 24.97 -34.41 10.76
N VAL A 53 25.08 -35.62 10.26
CA VAL A 53 26.38 -36.21 9.91
C VAL A 53 26.82 -35.65 8.55
N LEU A 54 27.93 -34.93 8.51
CA LEU A 54 28.51 -34.35 7.29
C LEU A 54 29.31 -35.37 6.47
N GLY A 55 29.78 -36.43 7.12
CA GLY A 55 30.50 -37.53 6.48
C GLY A 55 31.04 -38.51 7.49
N VAL A 56 31.55 -39.65 7.01
CA VAL A 56 32.22 -40.66 7.82
C VAL A 56 33.70 -40.74 7.42
N ARG A 57 34.57 -40.92 8.40
CA ARG A 57 36.01 -41.13 8.20
C ARG A 57 36.44 -42.37 8.95
N CYS A 58 36.81 -43.41 8.23
CA CYS A 58 37.21 -44.69 8.79
C CYS A 58 38.72 -44.91 8.73
N SER A 59 39.24 -45.53 9.77
CA SER A 59 40.57 -46.14 9.85
C SER A 59 40.43 -47.61 10.25
N GLN A 60 41.54 -48.32 10.39
CA GLN A 60 41.52 -49.70 10.91
C GLN A 60 41.05 -49.80 12.38
N LEU A 61 41.14 -48.69 13.14
CA LEU A 61 40.84 -48.67 14.57
C LEU A 61 39.44 -48.15 14.89
N SER A 62 38.91 -47.24 14.06
CA SER A 62 37.63 -46.59 14.30
C SER A 62 37.08 -45.88 13.07
N CYS A 63 35.77 -45.66 13.06
CA CYS A 63 35.08 -44.76 12.15
C CYS A 63 34.51 -43.58 12.92
N LEU A 64 34.78 -42.36 12.45
CA LEU A 64 34.30 -41.10 13.00
C LEU A 64 33.15 -40.58 12.15
N LEU A 65 31.99 -40.36 12.76
CA LEU A 65 30.87 -39.63 12.16
C LEU A 65 31.07 -38.14 12.48
N ALA A 66 31.27 -37.36 11.43
CA ALA A 66 31.58 -35.93 11.51
C ALA A 66 30.32 -35.10 11.65
N PHE A 67 30.21 -34.24 12.67
CA PHE A 67 29.13 -33.25 12.80
C PHE A 67 29.61 -31.81 12.48
N ASP A 68 30.92 -31.63 12.36
CA ASP A 68 31.56 -30.38 11.91
C ASP A 68 32.59 -30.70 10.81
N PRO A 69 32.85 -29.77 9.86
CA PRO A 69 33.82 -29.98 8.79
C PRO A 69 35.25 -30.27 9.26
N THR A 70 35.63 -29.81 10.46
CA THR A 70 37.00 -29.87 10.98
C THR A 70 37.28 -31.08 11.88
N LEU A 71 36.26 -31.86 12.27
CA LEU A 71 36.33 -32.98 13.23
C LEU A 71 36.85 -32.60 14.63
N ASN A 72 36.90 -31.31 14.95
CA ASN A 72 37.47 -30.79 16.20
C ASN A 72 36.41 -30.49 17.26
N ARG A 73 35.12 -30.51 16.90
CA ARG A 73 34.00 -30.37 17.83
C ARG A 73 33.48 -31.76 18.21
N PHE A 74 32.18 -31.99 18.14
CA PHE A 74 31.60 -33.28 18.49
C PHE A 74 31.82 -34.34 17.38
N THR A 75 32.18 -35.55 17.80
CA THR A 75 32.21 -36.73 16.92
C THR A 75 31.58 -37.96 17.57
N ALA A 76 30.80 -38.71 16.80
CA ALA A 76 30.35 -40.03 17.22
C ALA A 76 31.33 -41.10 16.68
N VAL A 77 31.79 -41.98 17.55
CA VAL A 77 32.91 -42.89 17.26
C VAL A 77 32.43 -44.33 17.27
N VAL A 78 32.59 -45.04 16.16
CA VAL A 78 32.44 -46.50 16.08
C VAL A 78 33.82 -47.11 16.18
N GLN A 79 34.11 -47.86 17.25
CA GLN A 79 35.41 -48.53 17.42
C GLN A 79 35.45 -49.87 16.67
N ALA A 80 36.65 -50.35 16.35
CA ALA A 80 36.86 -51.61 15.63
C ALA A 80 36.18 -52.82 16.30
N ALA A 81 36.10 -52.83 17.64
CA ALA A 81 35.39 -53.86 18.40
C ALA A 81 33.89 -53.98 18.04
N ASN A 82 33.30 -52.91 17.53
CA ASN A 82 31.87 -52.82 17.17
C ASN A 82 31.63 -52.97 15.66
N PHE A 83 32.68 -53.16 14.83
CA PHE A 83 32.54 -53.27 13.37
C PHE A 83 31.71 -54.47 12.92
N LYS A 84 31.57 -55.50 13.77
CA LYS A 84 30.68 -56.63 13.51
C LYS A 84 29.22 -56.19 13.36
N ASP A 85 28.77 -55.27 14.23
CA ASP A 85 27.39 -54.80 14.26
C ASP A 85 27.22 -53.49 13.46
N LEU A 86 28.30 -52.73 13.30
CA LEU A 86 28.37 -51.46 12.57
C LEU A 86 29.49 -51.52 11.51
N PRO A 87 29.27 -52.21 10.38
CA PRO A 87 30.32 -52.43 9.38
C PRO A 87 30.76 -51.12 8.71
N PRO A 88 32.08 -50.81 8.70
CA PRO A 88 32.63 -49.56 8.15
C PRO A 88 32.13 -49.21 6.75
N GLU A 89 32.02 -50.22 5.88
CA GLU A 89 31.61 -50.07 4.47
C GLU A 89 30.17 -49.59 4.29
N LYS A 90 29.32 -49.71 5.32
CA LYS A 90 27.92 -49.26 5.29
C LYS A 90 27.71 -47.91 5.95
N LEU A 91 28.61 -47.47 6.83
CA LEU A 91 28.39 -46.28 7.67
C LEU A 91 28.21 -45.01 6.85
N GLU A 92 29.04 -44.80 5.82
CA GLU A 92 28.93 -43.64 4.93
C GLU A 92 27.54 -43.59 4.27
N GLN A 93 27.08 -44.70 3.68
CA GLN A 93 25.77 -44.79 3.02
C GLN A 93 24.61 -44.61 4.02
N LEU A 94 24.76 -45.14 5.23
CA LEU A 94 23.71 -45.14 6.23
C LEU A 94 23.52 -43.77 6.89
N TYR A 95 24.59 -43.00 7.12
CA TYR A 95 24.51 -41.80 7.97
C TYR A 95 24.93 -40.51 7.28
N SER A 96 25.81 -40.54 6.28
CA SER A 96 26.30 -39.32 5.62
C SER A 96 25.15 -38.49 5.03
N GLY A 97 25.12 -37.20 5.37
CA GLY A 97 24.10 -36.24 4.97
C GLY A 97 22.75 -36.38 5.67
N LYS A 98 22.61 -37.27 6.66
CA LYS A 98 21.35 -37.52 7.38
C LYS A 98 21.36 -36.89 8.77
N GLN A 99 20.17 -36.54 9.24
CA GLN A 99 19.97 -36.16 10.63
C GLN A 99 19.94 -37.42 11.48
N VAL A 100 20.68 -37.40 12.59
CA VAL A 100 20.75 -38.53 13.51
C VAL A 100 20.61 -38.08 14.95
N ARG A 101 20.19 -39.00 15.81
CA ARG A 101 20.28 -38.94 17.26
C ARG A 101 21.22 -40.02 17.74
N VAL A 102 22.28 -39.62 18.42
CA VAL A 102 23.30 -40.50 18.98
C VAL A 102 23.15 -40.53 20.49
N ARG A 103 22.83 -41.70 21.03
CA ARG A 103 22.69 -41.92 22.48
C ARG A 103 24.00 -42.39 23.07
N GLY A 104 24.37 -41.82 24.21
CA GLY A 104 25.38 -42.38 25.08
C GLY A 104 26.04 -41.35 25.97
N LYS A 105 27.05 -41.80 26.72
CA LYS A 105 27.85 -40.95 27.57
C LYS A 105 28.75 -40.05 26.73
N VAL A 106 28.62 -38.73 26.89
CA VAL A 106 29.57 -37.79 26.30
C VAL A 106 30.88 -37.88 27.09
N THR A 107 31.98 -38.12 26.39
CA THR A 107 33.31 -38.27 26.97
C THR A 107 34.26 -37.25 26.35
N GLN A 108 35.18 -36.73 27.14
CA GLN A 108 36.26 -35.90 26.61
C GLN A 108 37.37 -36.82 26.09
N SER A 109 37.67 -36.74 24.81
CA SER A 109 38.75 -37.48 24.15
C SER A 109 39.56 -36.50 23.32
N GLU A 110 40.89 -36.49 23.47
CA GLU A 110 41.78 -35.58 22.72
C GLU A 110 41.34 -34.09 22.70
N ARG A 111 40.77 -33.59 23.80
CA ARG A 111 40.21 -32.22 23.95
C ARG A 111 38.98 -31.91 23.10
N LYS A 112 38.25 -32.93 22.64
CA LYS A 112 36.90 -32.77 22.07
C LYS A 112 35.85 -33.72 22.68
N PRO A 113 34.55 -33.38 22.64
CA PRO A 113 33.49 -34.26 23.12
C PRO A 113 33.19 -35.38 22.13
N GLU A 114 33.08 -36.61 22.62
CA GLU A 114 32.81 -37.81 21.83
C GLU A 114 31.77 -38.72 22.50
N ILE A 115 30.94 -39.37 21.70
CA ILE A 115 30.12 -40.53 22.12
C ILE A 115 30.61 -41.76 21.36
N VAL A 116 30.85 -42.85 22.10
CA VAL A 116 31.16 -44.16 21.48
C VAL A 116 29.85 -44.88 21.15
N VAL A 117 29.62 -45.10 19.85
CA VAL A 117 28.49 -45.87 19.33
C VAL A 117 28.85 -47.35 19.41
N ARG A 118 28.11 -48.09 20.23
CA ARG A 118 28.39 -49.51 20.50
C ARG A 118 27.53 -50.43 19.64
N SER A 119 26.31 -50.00 19.34
CA SER A 119 25.34 -50.77 18.58
C SER A 119 24.53 -49.87 17.64
N PRO A 120 23.87 -50.44 16.62
CA PRO A 120 22.93 -49.70 15.78
C PRO A 120 21.78 -49.05 16.55
N ALA A 121 21.45 -49.52 17.76
CA ALA A 121 20.41 -48.93 18.60
C ALA A 121 20.82 -47.59 19.24
N ASP A 122 22.14 -47.30 19.29
CA ASP A 122 22.67 -46.06 19.85
C ASP A 122 22.64 -44.91 18.84
N ILE A 123 22.28 -45.17 17.58
CA ILE A 123 22.13 -44.16 16.53
C ILE A 123 20.82 -44.35 15.78
N THR A 124 19.99 -43.31 15.77
CA THR A 124 18.70 -43.34 15.08
C THR A 124 18.63 -42.23 14.06
N LEU A 125 18.06 -42.52 12.87
CA LEU A 125 17.82 -41.51 11.86
C LEU A 125 16.60 -40.67 12.23
N THR A 126 16.74 -39.35 12.18
CA THR A 126 15.64 -38.41 12.44
C THR A 126 15.23 -37.74 11.15
N ALA A 127 13.94 -37.40 11.01
CA ALA A 127 13.45 -36.55 9.91
C ALA A 127 13.69 -35.04 10.17
N GLY A 128 14.33 -34.71 11.30
CA GLY A 128 14.25 -33.41 11.98
C GLY A 128 14.55 -32.19 11.12
N GLU A 129 15.69 -32.16 10.42
CA GLU A 129 16.08 -30.97 9.67
C GLU A 129 15.33 -30.79 8.35
N ARG A 130 15.19 -31.84 7.53
CA ARG A 130 14.46 -31.72 6.24
C ARG A 130 12.99 -31.36 6.44
N HIS A 131 12.39 -31.80 7.55
CA HIS A 131 11.02 -31.44 7.89
C HIS A 131 10.94 -29.99 8.37
N ARG A 132 11.87 -29.55 9.24
CA ARG A 132 11.93 -28.17 9.73
C ARG A 132 12.21 -27.16 8.62
N ASP A 133 13.21 -27.42 7.76
CA ASP A 133 13.52 -26.59 6.59
C ASP A 133 12.32 -26.49 5.64
N ARG A 134 11.60 -27.61 5.47
CA ARG A 134 10.37 -27.64 4.66
C ARG A 134 9.28 -26.79 5.31
N GLN A 135 9.02 -26.96 6.61
CA GLN A 135 8.05 -26.17 7.36
C GLN A 135 8.37 -24.67 7.32
N GLU A 136 9.64 -24.29 7.48
CA GLU A 136 10.05 -22.88 7.39
C GLU A 136 9.87 -22.31 5.98
N ARG A 137 10.13 -23.10 4.93
CA ARG A 137 9.87 -22.69 3.54
C ARG A 137 8.38 -22.58 3.25
N ASP A 138 7.58 -23.50 3.73
CA ASP A 138 6.13 -23.49 3.56
C ASP A 138 5.51 -22.28 4.29
N ALA A 139 5.95 -22.00 5.53
CA ALA A 139 5.51 -20.81 6.28
C ALA A 139 5.90 -19.50 5.58
N ARG A 140 7.11 -19.41 5.01
CA ARG A 140 7.51 -18.23 4.21
C ARG A 140 6.66 -18.06 2.97
N ARG A 141 6.26 -19.16 2.33
CA ARG A 141 5.39 -19.14 1.16
C ARG A 141 3.99 -18.67 1.54
N GLU A 142 3.42 -19.17 2.62
CA GLU A 142 2.12 -18.74 3.14
C GLU A 142 2.14 -17.24 3.50
N GLN A 143 3.20 -16.75 4.11
CA GLN A 143 3.38 -15.32 4.39
C GLN A 143 3.42 -14.49 3.11
N ALA A 144 4.17 -14.94 2.10
CA ALA A 144 4.24 -14.25 0.81
C ALA A 144 2.89 -14.27 0.06
N GLU A 145 2.14 -15.37 0.16
CA GLU A 145 0.79 -15.48 -0.41
C GLU A 145 -0.18 -14.53 0.31
N ALA A 146 -0.12 -14.45 1.65
CA ALA A 146 -0.93 -13.50 2.42
C ALA A 146 -0.62 -12.04 2.06
N GLU A 147 0.66 -11.69 1.95
CA GLU A 147 1.08 -10.34 1.52
C GLU A 147 0.62 -10.02 0.09
N ALA A 148 0.66 -11.01 -0.82
CA ALA A 148 0.15 -10.84 -2.18
C ALA A 148 -1.37 -10.59 -2.19
N LEU A 149 -2.14 -11.30 -1.35
CA LEU A 149 -3.58 -11.07 -1.21
C LEU A 149 -3.89 -9.69 -0.62
N GLU A 150 -3.12 -9.22 0.35
CA GLU A 150 -3.25 -7.88 0.92
C GLU A 150 -2.96 -6.79 -0.11
N ARG A 151 -1.92 -6.97 -0.94
CA ARG A 151 -1.61 -6.08 -2.06
C ARG A 151 -2.74 -6.07 -3.09
N LEU A 152 -3.33 -7.23 -3.40
CA LEU A 152 -4.48 -7.32 -4.31
C LEU A 152 -5.71 -6.59 -3.75
N ALA A 153 -6.01 -6.73 -2.47
CA ALA A 153 -7.09 -5.99 -1.82
C ALA A 153 -6.88 -4.47 -1.95
N THR A 154 -5.66 -4.00 -1.70
CA THR A 154 -5.29 -2.59 -1.85
C THR A 154 -5.47 -2.09 -3.29
N VAL A 155 -5.15 -2.92 -4.29
CA VAL A 155 -5.36 -2.58 -5.71
C VAL A 155 -6.85 -2.45 -6.03
N LEU A 156 -7.70 -3.35 -5.49
CA LEU A 156 -9.14 -3.29 -5.68
C LEU A 156 -9.75 -2.01 -5.08
N ASP A 157 -9.34 -1.62 -3.87
CA ASP A 157 -9.78 -0.35 -3.27
C ASP A 157 -9.39 0.86 -4.12
N ARG A 158 -8.17 0.83 -4.68
CA ARG A 158 -7.71 1.90 -5.59
C ARG A 158 -8.51 1.95 -6.89
N LEU A 159 -8.92 0.80 -7.43
CA LEU A 159 -9.78 0.75 -8.62
C LEU A 159 -11.19 1.29 -8.33
N ALA A 160 -11.72 1.03 -7.13
CA ALA A 160 -12.98 1.62 -6.69
C ALA A 160 -12.89 3.15 -6.63
N ASP A 161 -11.86 3.71 -5.98
CA ASP A 161 -11.63 5.16 -5.91
C ASP A 161 -11.44 5.80 -7.31
N VAL A 162 -10.76 5.12 -8.24
CA VAL A 162 -10.66 5.60 -9.63
C VAL A 162 -12.04 5.65 -10.30
N THR A 163 -12.89 4.67 -10.03
CA THR A 163 -14.24 4.60 -10.61
C THR A 163 -15.12 5.72 -10.06
N ASP A 164 -15.08 5.98 -8.76
CA ASP A 164 -15.78 7.11 -8.13
C ASP A 164 -15.32 8.46 -8.69
N ARG A 165 -14.00 8.62 -8.90
CA ARG A 165 -13.46 9.83 -9.53
C ARG A 165 -13.89 10.00 -10.98
N MET A 166 -14.04 8.90 -11.73
CA MET A 166 -14.54 8.92 -13.10
C MET A 166 -16.02 9.32 -13.12
N ALA A 167 -16.85 8.78 -12.23
CA ALA A 167 -18.25 9.19 -12.09
C ALA A 167 -18.35 10.69 -11.74
N ALA A 168 -17.60 11.16 -10.74
CA ALA A 168 -17.56 12.57 -10.39
C ALA A 168 -16.99 13.47 -11.52
N ALA A 169 -16.21 12.93 -12.45
CA ALA A 169 -15.75 13.65 -13.63
C ALA A 169 -16.86 13.75 -14.70
N GLN A 170 -17.69 12.70 -14.85
CA GLN A 170 -18.87 12.72 -15.71
C GLN A 170 -19.88 13.75 -15.23
N ASP A 171 -20.20 13.77 -13.93
CA ASP A 171 -21.13 14.76 -13.33
C ASP A 171 -20.65 16.19 -13.56
N ARG A 172 -19.33 16.44 -13.41
CA ARG A 172 -18.73 17.75 -13.69
C ARG A 172 -18.87 18.15 -15.15
N MET A 173 -18.74 17.20 -16.07
CA MET A 173 -18.89 17.47 -17.49
C MET A 173 -20.35 17.84 -17.84
N GLU A 174 -21.32 17.13 -17.27
CA GLU A 174 -22.75 17.43 -17.42
C GLU A 174 -23.10 18.81 -16.84
N ALA A 175 -22.55 19.15 -15.67
CA ALA A 175 -22.72 20.47 -15.06
C ALA A 175 -22.14 21.60 -15.94
N VAL A 176 -21.00 21.37 -16.61
CA VAL A 176 -20.42 22.35 -17.54
C VAL A 176 -21.31 22.52 -18.77
N LEU A 177 -21.84 21.43 -19.33
CA LEU A 177 -22.75 21.49 -20.48
C LEU A 177 -24.02 22.28 -20.16
N THR A 178 -24.68 21.99 -19.04
CA THR A 178 -25.87 22.72 -18.61
C THR A 178 -25.59 24.20 -18.34
N GLN A 179 -24.42 24.53 -17.80
CA GLN A 179 -24.00 25.93 -17.62
C GLN A 179 -23.82 26.66 -18.96
N LEU A 180 -23.29 25.97 -19.98
CA LEU A 180 -23.15 26.54 -21.33
C LEU A 180 -24.52 26.79 -21.97
N GLU A 181 -25.46 25.84 -21.89
CA GLU A 181 -26.82 26.01 -22.41
C GLU A 181 -27.56 27.17 -21.75
N GLN A 182 -27.43 27.33 -20.43
CA GLN A 182 -28.02 28.46 -19.70
C GLN A 182 -27.43 29.81 -20.15
N ARG A 183 -26.11 29.85 -20.41
CA ARG A 183 -25.45 31.06 -20.92
C ARG A 183 -25.93 31.42 -22.33
N GLU A 184 -26.09 30.43 -23.20
CA GLU A 184 -26.63 30.64 -24.54
C GLU A 184 -28.08 31.14 -24.49
N ALA A 185 -28.92 30.54 -23.64
CA ALA A 185 -30.31 31.00 -23.45
C ALA A 185 -30.38 32.43 -22.90
N ALA A 186 -29.52 32.78 -21.93
CA ALA A 186 -29.45 34.14 -21.39
C ALA A 186 -28.97 35.15 -22.45
N ALA A 187 -28.01 34.77 -23.29
CA ALA A 187 -27.56 35.60 -24.40
C ALA A 187 -28.67 35.81 -25.44
N ALA A 188 -29.42 34.76 -25.78
CA ALA A 188 -30.56 34.84 -26.69
C ALA A 188 -31.69 35.73 -26.14
N ALA A 189 -32.01 35.59 -24.84
CA ALA A 189 -32.99 36.43 -24.17
C ALA A 189 -32.56 37.91 -24.13
N ALA A 190 -31.27 38.19 -23.91
CA ALA A 190 -30.73 39.54 -23.97
C ALA A 190 -30.86 40.16 -25.37
N VAL A 191 -30.60 39.37 -26.44
CA VAL A 191 -30.81 39.81 -27.82
C VAL A 191 -32.30 40.09 -28.09
N GLN A 192 -33.22 39.23 -27.66
CA GLN A 192 -34.66 39.47 -27.81
C GLN A 192 -35.14 40.70 -27.02
N ALA A 193 -34.64 40.93 -25.81
CA ALA A 193 -34.98 42.11 -25.02
C ALA A 193 -34.51 43.41 -25.72
N SER A 194 -33.37 43.37 -26.42
CA SER A 194 -32.91 44.50 -27.23
C SER A 194 -33.68 44.70 -28.55
N GLN A 195 -34.50 43.73 -28.97
CA GLN A 195 -35.34 43.76 -30.16
C GLN A 195 -36.83 44.01 -29.86
N ALA A 196 -37.20 44.31 -28.61
CA ALA A 196 -38.58 44.61 -28.25
C ALA A 196 -39.16 45.73 -29.13
N PRO A 197 -40.41 45.62 -29.61
CA PRO A 197 -41.02 46.67 -30.41
C PRO A 197 -41.07 47.98 -29.62
N PRO A 198 -40.93 49.14 -30.28
CA PRO A 198 -41.08 50.42 -29.59
C PRO A 198 -42.43 50.44 -28.87
N ALA A 199 -42.41 50.86 -27.60
CA ALA A 199 -43.59 50.89 -26.76
C ALA A 199 -44.75 51.59 -27.49
N PRO A 200 -46.01 51.12 -27.34
CA PRO A 200 -47.15 51.85 -27.87
C PRO A 200 -47.16 53.25 -27.27
N ALA A 201 -47.34 54.26 -28.12
CA ALA A 201 -47.38 55.66 -27.70
C ALA A 201 -48.38 55.83 -26.54
N SER A 202 -47.86 56.15 -25.36
CA SER A 202 -48.67 56.56 -24.22
C SER A 202 -49.35 57.87 -24.56
N TYR A 203 -50.67 57.84 -24.78
CA TYR A 203 -51.48 59.05 -24.87
C TYR A 203 -51.70 59.58 -23.47
N GLY A 204 -50.86 60.53 -23.05
CA GLY A 204 -51.10 61.33 -21.86
C GLY A 204 -49.92 61.40 -20.90
N GLU A 205 -48.80 61.96 -21.34
CA GLU A 205 -47.83 62.65 -20.48
C GLU A 205 -47.04 63.67 -21.33
N PRO A 206 -46.53 64.77 -20.74
CA PRO A 206 -46.06 65.93 -21.50
C PRO A 206 -44.91 65.57 -22.43
N GLN A 207 -44.96 66.05 -23.67
CA GLN A 207 -43.87 65.93 -24.64
C GLN A 207 -42.52 66.25 -23.97
N PRO A 208 -41.48 65.41 -24.13
CA PRO A 208 -40.13 65.83 -23.80
C PRO A 208 -39.81 67.06 -24.63
N ARG A 209 -39.32 68.12 -23.97
CA ARG A 209 -38.97 69.38 -24.64
C ARG A 209 -38.08 69.08 -25.84
N PRO A 210 -38.37 69.64 -27.02
CA PRO A 210 -37.57 69.36 -28.21
C PRO A 210 -36.12 69.78 -27.97
N ALA A 211 -35.17 68.95 -28.45
CA ALA A 211 -33.73 69.02 -28.15
C ALA A 211 -33.02 70.33 -28.55
N TYR A 212 -33.72 71.28 -29.18
CA TYR A 212 -33.20 72.63 -29.43
C TYR A 212 -33.34 73.58 -28.23
N GLU A 213 -34.08 73.21 -27.18
CA GLU A 213 -34.31 74.06 -26.00
C GLU A 213 -33.30 73.78 -24.86
N ALA A 214 -32.42 72.79 -25.00
CA ALA A 214 -31.32 72.50 -24.08
C ALA A 214 -29.97 73.04 -24.58
N LEU A 215 -29.97 74.13 -25.37
CA LEU A 215 -28.76 74.76 -25.89
C LEU A 215 -27.99 75.45 -24.76
N ARG A 216 -27.02 74.74 -24.19
CA ARG A 216 -25.91 75.37 -23.48
C ARG A 216 -25.12 76.18 -24.52
N THR A 217 -25.01 77.49 -24.33
CA THR A 217 -24.40 78.42 -25.30
C THR A 217 -22.93 78.08 -25.55
N VAL A 218 -22.56 77.77 -26.78
CA VAL A 218 -21.15 77.75 -27.20
C VAL A 218 -20.62 79.19 -27.23
N LYS A 219 -19.43 79.43 -26.68
CA LYS A 219 -18.80 80.76 -26.65
C LYS A 219 -17.50 80.77 -27.45
N ARG A 220 -17.13 81.94 -27.97
CA ARG A 220 -15.78 82.14 -28.54
C ARG A 220 -14.73 81.86 -27.48
N GLY A 221 -13.64 81.17 -27.86
CA GLY A 221 -12.57 80.72 -26.98
C GLY A 221 -12.77 79.31 -26.37
N MET A 222 -13.94 78.68 -26.55
CA MET A 222 -14.17 77.31 -26.06
C MET A 222 -13.28 76.31 -26.83
N SER A 223 -12.76 75.29 -26.14
CA SER A 223 -11.95 74.26 -26.80
C SER A 223 -12.81 73.32 -27.65
N ALA A 224 -12.23 72.75 -28.72
CA ALA A 224 -12.91 71.75 -29.55
C ALA A 224 -13.50 70.58 -28.72
N THR A 225 -12.78 70.10 -27.70
CA THR A 225 -13.25 69.02 -26.82
C THR A 225 -14.45 69.45 -25.96
N ASP A 226 -14.45 70.68 -25.45
CA ASP A 226 -15.58 71.19 -24.68
C ASP A 226 -16.81 71.39 -25.57
N VAL A 227 -16.61 71.86 -26.81
CA VAL A 227 -17.68 71.96 -27.80
C VAL A 227 -18.23 70.59 -28.16
N GLN A 228 -17.38 69.58 -28.40
CA GLN A 228 -17.81 68.21 -28.69
C GLN A 228 -18.61 67.61 -27.52
N ARG A 229 -18.20 67.87 -26.27
CA ARG A 229 -18.94 67.43 -25.08
C ARG A 229 -20.30 68.12 -24.95
N LEU A 230 -20.41 69.36 -25.40
CA LEU A 230 -21.60 70.20 -25.24
C LEU A 230 -22.62 70.01 -26.36
N VAL A 231 -22.14 69.95 -27.60
CA VAL A 231 -22.95 69.94 -28.84
C VAL A 231 -23.04 68.52 -29.43
N GLY A 232 -22.08 67.66 -29.08
CA GLY A 232 -21.91 66.34 -29.71
C GLY A 232 -20.96 66.38 -30.90
N ASP A 233 -20.87 65.24 -31.57
CA ASP A 233 -20.00 65.06 -32.73
C ASP A 233 -20.50 65.88 -33.93
N PRO A 234 -19.59 66.53 -34.68
CA PRO A 234 -19.95 67.24 -35.90
C PRO A 234 -20.42 66.29 -37.01
N THR A 235 -21.31 66.77 -37.86
CA THR A 235 -21.78 66.03 -39.04
C THR A 235 -20.69 65.94 -40.10
N SER A 236 -19.90 67.01 -40.26
CA SER A 236 -18.70 67.00 -41.09
C SER A 236 -17.66 67.98 -40.54
N VAL A 237 -16.40 67.70 -40.84
CA VAL A 237 -15.26 68.51 -40.43
C VAL A 237 -14.46 68.88 -41.66
N GLU A 238 -14.22 70.18 -41.84
CA GLU A 238 -13.42 70.72 -42.94
C GLU A 238 -12.18 71.41 -42.37
N SER A 239 -11.01 70.94 -42.78
CA SER A 239 -9.74 71.57 -42.42
C SER A 239 -9.33 72.56 -43.50
N SER A 240 -9.32 73.84 -43.16
CA SER A 240 -8.81 74.88 -44.05
C SER A 240 -7.29 74.99 -43.90
N GLY A 241 -6.58 75.24 -45.01
CA GLY A 241 -5.12 75.41 -44.99
C GLY A 241 -4.68 76.44 -43.95
N GLY A 242 -3.60 76.15 -43.23
CA GLY A 242 -3.09 77.00 -42.15
C GLY A 242 -3.52 76.60 -40.74
N GLY A 243 -4.10 75.40 -40.54
CA GLY A 243 -4.38 74.81 -39.24
C GLY A 243 -5.74 75.20 -38.63
N TRP A 244 -6.62 75.81 -39.42
CA TRP A 244 -7.98 76.13 -39.02
C TRP A 244 -8.90 74.96 -39.34
N THR A 245 -9.91 74.72 -38.50
CA THR A 245 -10.85 73.63 -38.70
C THR A 245 -12.27 74.13 -38.48
N THR A 246 -13.16 73.90 -39.44
CA THR A 246 -14.58 74.22 -39.32
C THR A 246 -15.39 72.94 -39.15
N TRP A 247 -16.18 72.91 -38.08
CA TRP A 247 -17.09 71.83 -37.75
C TRP A 247 -18.50 72.24 -38.18
N TYR A 248 -19.15 71.40 -38.98
CA TYR A 248 -20.52 71.61 -39.43
C TYR A 248 -21.47 70.71 -38.65
N TYR A 249 -22.61 71.30 -38.31
CA TYR A 249 -23.71 70.65 -37.63
C TYR A 249 -24.97 70.81 -38.48
N GLY A 250 -25.94 69.92 -38.27
CA GLY A 250 -27.25 70.03 -38.91
C GLY A 250 -27.89 71.41 -38.72
N TYR A 251 -28.76 71.77 -39.68
CA TYR A 251 -29.49 73.04 -39.73
C TYR A 251 -28.64 74.29 -40.03
N GLY A 252 -27.55 74.14 -40.79
CA GLY A 252 -26.73 75.27 -41.25
C GLY A 252 -25.85 75.89 -40.16
N ARG A 253 -25.59 75.13 -39.09
CA ARG A 253 -24.77 75.57 -37.96
C ARG A 253 -23.31 75.19 -38.18
N SER A 254 -22.38 76.09 -37.89
CA SER A 254 -20.96 75.78 -37.95
C SER A 254 -20.15 76.50 -36.88
N ILE A 255 -19.04 75.87 -36.49
CA ILE A 255 -18.07 76.41 -35.53
C ILE A 255 -16.69 76.31 -36.16
N THR A 256 -16.00 77.44 -36.28
CA THR A 256 -14.62 77.47 -36.78
C THR A 256 -13.66 77.59 -35.62
N PHE A 257 -12.61 76.76 -35.62
CA PHE A 257 -11.54 76.72 -34.65
C PHE A 257 -10.25 77.28 -35.24
N ASP A 258 -9.52 78.03 -34.42
CA ASP A 258 -8.17 78.49 -34.76
C ASP A 258 -7.13 77.35 -34.68
N THR A 259 -5.87 77.68 -34.98
CA THR A 259 -4.73 76.75 -34.92
C THR A 259 -4.45 76.17 -33.54
N ARG A 260 -5.06 76.72 -32.48
CA ARG A 260 -4.96 76.23 -31.10
C ARG A 260 -6.22 75.45 -30.68
N GLY A 261 -7.14 75.18 -31.60
CA GLY A 261 -8.38 74.45 -31.33
C GLY A 261 -9.40 75.25 -30.52
N ARG A 262 -9.38 76.58 -30.59
CA ARG A 262 -10.31 77.49 -29.89
C ARG A 262 -11.38 78.01 -30.84
N ALA A 263 -12.64 77.97 -30.42
CA ALA A 263 -13.76 78.44 -31.23
C ALA A 263 -13.66 79.96 -31.49
N THR A 264 -13.66 80.37 -32.75
CA THR A 264 -13.47 81.78 -33.17
C THR A 264 -14.67 82.35 -33.91
N ALA A 265 -15.32 81.53 -34.75
CA ALA A 265 -16.55 81.88 -35.44
C ALA A 265 -17.66 80.87 -35.09
N LEU A 266 -18.88 81.40 -34.90
CA LEU A 266 -20.06 80.64 -34.55
C LEU A 266 -21.17 81.10 -35.51
N VAL A 267 -21.71 80.19 -36.32
CA VAL A 267 -22.81 80.45 -37.26
C VAL A 267 -24.00 79.59 -36.85
N GLY A 268 -25.18 80.22 -36.73
CA GLY A 268 -26.42 79.52 -36.35
C GLY A 268 -26.48 79.07 -34.89
N PHE A 269 -25.58 79.55 -34.03
CA PHE A 269 -25.67 79.41 -32.58
C PHE A 269 -26.17 80.73 -31.97
N PRO A 270 -27.00 80.68 -30.91
CA PRO A 270 -27.42 81.89 -30.22
C PRO A 270 -26.18 82.64 -29.69
N PRO A 271 -26.16 83.98 -29.78
CA PRO A 271 -25.10 84.75 -29.13
C PRO A 271 -25.10 84.49 -27.62
N PRO A 272 -23.95 84.65 -26.95
CA PRO A 272 -23.88 84.57 -25.50
C PRO A 272 -24.75 85.64 -24.82
#